data_AF-A0A6I3WTM7-F1
#
_entry.id   AF-A0A6I3WTM7-F1
#
_cell.length_a   1.000
_cell.length_b   1.000
_cell.length_c   1.000
_cell.angle_alpha   90.00
_cell.angle_beta   90.00
_cell.angle_gamma   90.00
#
_symmetry.space_group_name_H-M   'P 1'
#
loop_
_entity.id
_entity.type
_entity.pdbx_description
1 polymer ?
#
loop_
_entity_poly.entity_id
_entity_poly.type
_entity_poly.pdbx_seq_one_letter_code
_entity_poly.pdbx_strand_id
1 'polypeptide(L)' 'MSWFRAILSGVAIVVVAFALLVYVPHLILTHLTGLERGNRVALATAWFVLSLIGQLWGLRRLQSRQVI' A
#
# COMPACT_ATOMS: atom_id res chain seq x y z
N MET A 1 -7.40 25.15 12.99
CA MET A 1 -6.22 24.45 12.40
C MET A 1 -6.33 22.92 12.38
N SER A 2 -7.29 22.27 13.06
CA SER A 2 -7.40 20.80 13.09
C SER A 2 -7.82 20.17 11.76
N TRP A 3 -8.69 20.83 10.99
CA TRP A 3 -9.21 20.30 9.71
C TRP A 3 -8.13 20.10 8.66
N PHE A 4 -7.19 21.05 8.53
CA PHE A 4 -6.11 20.95 7.54
C PHE A 4 -5.18 19.76 7.83
N ARG A 5 -4.91 19.48 9.11
CA ARG A 5 -4.13 18.30 9.53
C ARG A 5 -4.85 17.00 9.21
N ALA A 6 -6.17 16.94 9.40
CA ALA A 6 -6.98 15.76 9.09
C ALA A 6 -7.03 15.46 7.57
N ILE A 7 -7.10 16.51 6.74
CA ILE A 7 -6.99 16.36 5.28
C ILE A 7 -5.60 15.83 4.92
N LEU A 8 -4.54 16.42 5.48
CA LEU A 8 -3.16 16.01 5.18
C LEU A 8 -2.89 14.55 5.54
N SER A 9 -3.37 14.09 6.69
CA SER A 9 -3.24 12.69 7.10
C SER A 9 -4.05 11.75 6.22
N GLY A 10 -5.27 12.12 5.84
CA GLY A 10 -6.07 11.36 4.87
C GLY A 10 -5.37 11.22 3.52
N VAL A 11 -4.87 12.33 2.96
CA VAL A 11 -4.11 12.34 1.71
C VAL A 11 -2.85 11.47 1.83
N ALA A 12 -2.10 11.59 2.92
CA ALA A 12 -0.91 10.77 3.14
C ALA A 12 -1.23 9.27 3.15
N ILE A 13 -2.34 8.86 3.79
CA ILE A 13 -2.78 7.46 3.81
C ILE A 13 -3.11 6.97 2.40
N VAL A 14 -3.85 7.78 1.62
CA VAL A 14 -4.21 7.44 0.24
C VAL A 14 -2.97 7.33 -0.64
N VAL A 15 -2.02 8.25 -0.52
CA VAL A 15 -0.76 8.23 -1.29
C VAL A 15 0.06 6.98 -0.95
N VAL A 16 0.17 6.64 0.34
CA VAL A 16 0.88 5.43 0.78
C VAL A 16 0.18 4.18 0.28
N ALA A 17 -1.15 4.12 0.37
CA ALA A 17 -1.95 3.00 -0.13
C ALA A 17 -1.75 2.82 -1.64
N PHE A 18 -1.81 3.90 -2.41
CA PHE A 18 -1.59 3.89 -3.85
C PHE A 18 -0.16 3.42 -4.21
N ALA A 19 0.86 3.95 -3.53
CA ALA A 19 2.24 3.55 -3.76
C ALA A 19 2.44 2.04 -3.52
N LEU A 20 1.91 1.51 -2.42
CA LEU A 20 2.08 0.11 -2.05
C LEU A 20 1.27 -0.86 -2.92
N LEU A 21 0.04 -0.49 -3.29
CA LEU A 21 -0.90 -1.37 -3.99
C LEU A 21 -0.80 -1.28 -5.52
N VAL A 22 -0.32 -0.17 -6.06
CA VAL A 22 -0.31 0.06 -7.52
C VAL A 22 1.11 0.23 -8.02
N TYR A 23 1.87 1.15 -7.43
CA TYR A 23 3.21 1.49 -7.93
C TYR A 23 4.21 0.34 -7.74
N VAL A 24 4.26 -0.27 -6.55
CA VAL A 24 5.19 -1.39 -6.31
C VAL A 24 4.89 -2.62 -7.18
N PRO A 25 3.64 -3.11 -7.30
CA PRO A 25 3.32 -4.19 -8.24
C PRO A 25 3.65 -3.85 -9.68
N HIS A 26 3.41 -2.61 -10.10
CA HIS A 26 3.80 -2.13 -11.43
C HIS A 26 5.32 -2.23 -11.65
N LEU A 27 6.14 -1.80 -10.68
CA LEU A 27 7.59 -1.95 -10.75
C LEU A 27 8.03 -3.41 -10.79
N ILE A 28 7.42 -4.28 -9.97
CA ILE A 28 7.69 -5.73 -9.98
C ILE A 28 7.45 -6.31 -11.37
N LEU A 29 6.36 -5.92 -12.02
CA LEU A 29 6.01 -6.44 -13.34
C LEU A 29 6.92 -5.89 -14.46
N THR A 30 7.30 -4.61 -14.37
CA THR A 30 8.00 -3.90 -15.44
C THR A 30 9.53 -3.91 -15.34
N HIS A 31 10.09 -3.86 -14.13
CA HIS A 31 11.52 -3.65 -13.91
C HIS A 31 12.28 -4.93 -13.50
N LEU A 32 11.60 -6.00 -13.07
CA LEU A 32 12.26 -7.28 -12.76
C LEU A 32 12.54 -8.09 -14.04
N THR A 33 13.26 -7.52 -15.00
CA THR A 33 13.52 -8.08 -16.34
C THR A 33 14.18 -9.47 -16.34
N GLY A 34 14.82 -9.88 -15.24
CA GLY A 34 15.46 -11.20 -15.10
C GLY A 34 14.57 -12.35 -14.61
N LEU A 35 13.32 -12.09 -14.20
CA LEU A 35 12.38 -13.13 -13.76
C LEU A 35 11.46 -13.57 -14.91
N GLU A 36 11.05 -14.84 -14.95
CA GLU A 36 9.94 -15.26 -15.81
C GLU A 36 8.64 -14.55 -15.45
N ARG A 37 7.79 -14.30 -16.45
CA ARG A 37 6.52 -13.57 -16.29
C ARG A 37 5.63 -14.18 -15.19
N GLY A 38 5.56 -15.51 -15.11
CA GLY A 38 4.78 -16.20 -14.09
C GLY A 38 5.24 -15.87 -12.66
N ASN A 39 6.55 -15.89 -12.42
CA ASN A 39 7.13 -15.57 -11.12
C ASN A 39 6.94 -14.09 -10.75
N ARG A 40 7.02 -13.16 -11.72
CA ARG A 40 6.74 -11.73 -11.46
C ARG A 40 5.28 -11.51 -11.05
N VAL A 41 4.34 -12.19 -11.71
CA VAL A 41 2.91 -12.10 -11.38
C VAL A 41 2.63 -12.69 -10.01
N ALA A 42 3.23 -13.84 -9.67
CA ALA A 42 3.11 -14.44 -8.35
C ALA A 42 3.65 -13.51 -7.26
N LEU A 43 4.82 -12.90 -7.48
CA LEU A 43 5.43 -11.95 -6.55
C LEU A 43 4.60 -10.67 -6.39
N ALA A 44 4.10 -10.11 -7.49
CA ALA A 44 3.23 -8.94 -7.47
C ALA A 44 1.92 -9.22 -6.71
N THR A 45 1.34 -10.39 -6.93
CA THR A 45 0.12 -10.84 -6.23
C THR A 45 0.38 -11.03 -4.74
N ALA A 46 1.46 -11.70 -4.38
CA ALA A 46 1.85 -11.89 -2.98
C ALA A 46 2.08 -10.55 -2.28
N TRP A 47 2.79 -9.63 -2.93
CA TRP A 47 3.00 -8.27 -2.43
C TRP A 47 1.69 -7.51 -2.22
N PHE A 48 0.78 -7.56 -3.20
CA PHE A 48 -0.53 -6.92 -3.12
C PHE A 48 -1.32 -7.42 -1.91
N VAL A 49 -1.40 -8.74 -1.72
CA VAL A 49 -2.13 -9.34 -0.59
C VAL A 49 -1.49 -8.95 0.75
N LEU A 50 -0.17 -9.07 0.87
CA LEU A 50 0.54 -8.72 2.11
C LEU A 50 0.40 -7.24 2.46
N SER A 51 0.54 -6.34 1.47
CA SER A 51 0.39 -4.90 1.69
C SER A 51 -1.05 -4.52 2.03
N LEU A 52 -2.06 -5.17 1.43
CA LEU A 52 -3.46 -4.98 1.79
C LEU A 52 -3.75 -5.41 3.24
N ILE A 53 -3.26 -6.58 3.65
CA ILE A 53 -3.37 -7.07 5.04
C ILE A 53 -2.68 -6.09 6.01
N GLY A 54 -1.47 -5.64 5.66
CA GLY A 54 -0.71 -4.68 6.47
C GLY A 54 -1.43 -3.34 6.63
N GLN A 55 -2.06 -2.82 5.57
CA GLN A 55 -2.85 -1.59 5.62
C GLN A 55 -4.12 -1.77 6.45
N LEU A 56 -4.87 -2.86 6.26
CA LEU A 56 -6.05 -3.19 7.06
C LEU A 56 -5.70 -3.29 8.56
N TRP A 57 -4.60 -3.95 8.88
CA TRP A 57 -4.10 -4.03 10.25
C TRP A 57 -3.68 -2.67 10.79
N GLY A 58 -2.96 -1.87 10.00
CA GLY A 58 -2.54 -0.52 10.36
C GLY A 58 -3.73 0.41 10.62
N LEU A 59 -4.74 0.39 9.76
CA LEU A 59 -5.99 1.13 9.92
C LEU A 59 -6.74 0.70 11.18
N ARG A 60 -6.90 -0.61 11.40
CA ARG A 60 -7.49 -1.13 12.64
C ARG A 60 -6.72 -0.67 13.87
N ARG A 61 -5.38 -0.62 13.79
CA ARG A 61 -4.55 -0.18 14.91
C ARG A 61 -4.70 1.32 15.16
N LEU A 62 -4.76 2.14 14.12
CA LEU A 62 -4.99 3.58 14.23
C LEU A 62 -6.37 3.90 14.81
N GLN A 63 -7.40 3.19 14.36
CA GLN A 63 -8.75 3.26 14.92
C GLN A 63 -8.78 2.84 16.41
N SER A 64 -8.09 1.74 16.76
CA SER A 64 -8.00 1.28 18.16
C SER A 64 -7.31 2.28 19.10
N ARG A 65 -6.50 3.18 18.54
CA ARG A 65 -5.77 4.22 19.27
C ARG A 65 -6.47 5.59 19.22
N GLN A 66 -7.66 5.69 18.64
CA GLN A 66 -8.40 6.94 18.44
C GLN A 66 -7.59 8.05 17.75
N VAL A 67 -6.63 7.68 16.89
CA VAL A 67 -5.78 8.62 16.15
C VAL A 67 -6.49 9.14 14.89
N ILE A 68 -7.47 8.37 14.40
CA ILE A 68 -8.33 8.65 13.25
C ILE A 68 -9.76 8.28 13.64
#